data_AF-A0A1E7HR60-F1
#
_entry.id   AF-A0A1E7HR60-F1
#
_cell.length_a   1.000
_cell.length_b   1.000
_cell.length_c   1.000
_cell.angle_alpha   90.00
_cell.angle_beta   90.00
_cell.angle_gamma   90.00
#
_symmetry.space_group_name_H-M   'P 1'
#
loop_
_entity.id
_entity.type
_entity.pdbx_description
1 polymer ?
#
loop_
_entity_poly.entity_id
_entity_poly.type
_entity_poly.pdbx_seq_one_letter_code
_entity_poly.pdbx_strand_id
1 'polypeptide(L)'
;MKRLALVLYAMLVCLLTCSSALAMKHAPAPQPTLTITGKVTNPLKLTVADLARFQSVEIQLNEVDRDRQFHGIYLHQAVPLRTLLDMAEITTQDQPTGKGIELAIRVTGASGKQVVLSWGEVYYSNAAEYAIAFAAAPVKPMMTEARCLKCHGPEIYQSALDQYERPAQLPKLLIRGDFYTGRCVEGVTRIEVVDIYPKLKSDRSLKLESSEFQVTGLVAKELKLSSLKDYPQMSMWKKVVGLHMGYHGLHLYKGVSLAKVLEAAGVGDELTKAVMISAPDGYRALFSFGELFQSFKGRRIMLAESVDGKPLKGQRGGKYRIIVPEELVDDRDVLAVARIEIIDLKPKAKISIIGVGPGDTDLLTLEALSALARADVLVAPADIAQRFAPYLGNKPNLFDPLQLIKHMYRKAHPELSAEELSEQVTVERDAGVQKIRKALDEGKNVAFLDWGDSLIYGSSRWVRAFFSDDELETVPALSSFNVANAMIQRDIGAGGSIVITMPSGLKENPQLLEAVAKSGDTLAIFMGLKEFQELKPKFDRYYAADTPVALVFSAGVAGSERLVRTTLEQAVGELKADREKFLGLIYMGARLNQRSSECQ
;
A
#
# COMPACT_ATOMS: atom_id res chain seq x y z
N MET A 1 -53.70 18.02 45.11
CA MET A 1 -53.17 18.67 43.87
C MET A 1 -51.65 18.83 43.86
N LYS A 2 -50.97 19.26 44.94
CA LYS A 2 -49.51 19.47 44.94
C LYS A 2 -48.64 18.18 44.81
N ARG A 3 -49.10 17.02 45.30
CA ARG A 3 -48.36 15.75 45.16
C ARG A 3 -48.45 15.12 43.77
N LEU A 4 -49.53 15.36 43.03
CA LEU A 4 -49.70 14.85 41.65
C LEU A 4 -48.83 15.64 40.67
N ALA A 5 -48.70 16.96 40.88
CA ALA A 5 -47.84 17.82 40.07
C ALA A 5 -46.35 17.49 40.23
N LEU A 6 -45.91 17.10 41.43
CA LEU A 6 -44.50 16.75 41.68
C LEU A 6 -44.10 15.41 41.02
N VAL A 7 -45.01 14.44 40.97
CA VAL A 7 -44.78 13.15 40.31
C VAL A 7 -44.79 13.29 38.79
N LEU A 8 -45.69 14.11 38.24
CA LEU A 8 -45.68 14.44 36.81
C LEU A 8 -44.42 15.21 36.39
N TYR A 9 -43.92 16.13 37.23
CA TYR A 9 -42.70 16.86 36.94
C TYR A 9 -41.45 15.97 37.01
N ALA A 10 -41.39 15.03 37.98
CA ALA A 10 -40.31 14.04 38.07
C ALA A 10 -40.32 13.04 36.89
N MET A 11 -41.50 12.61 36.42
CA MET A 11 -41.61 11.77 35.22
C MET A 11 -41.24 12.53 33.94
N LEU A 12 -41.59 13.82 33.81
CA LEU A 12 -41.25 14.63 32.64
C LEU A 12 -39.73 14.90 32.55
N VAL A 13 -39.07 15.11 33.69
CA VAL A 13 -37.60 15.29 33.75
C VAL A 13 -36.88 13.96 33.46
N CYS A 14 -37.36 12.82 33.97
CA CYS A 14 -36.80 11.50 33.61
C CYS A 14 -36.99 11.15 32.12
N LEU A 15 -38.13 11.53 31.52
CA LEU A 15 -38.37 11.34 30.08
C LEU A 15 -37.49 12.25 29.22
N LEU A 16 -37.20 13.48 29.66
CA LEU A 16 -36.31 14.41 28.96
C LEU A 16 -34.82 14.05 29.11
N THR A 17 -34.40 13.41 30.21
CA THR A 17 -33.00 12.94 30.38
C THR A 17 -32.73 11.58 29.73
N CYS A 18 -33.76 10.77 29.46
CA CYS A 18 -33.61 9.50 28.75
C CYS A 18 -33.61 9.65 27.21
N SER A 19 -34.10 10.76 26.65
CA SER A 19 -34.11 10.97 25.19
C SER A 19 -32.77 11.49 24.64
N SER A 20 -31.88 12.04 25.46
CA SER A 20 -30.55 12.49 25.04
C SER A 20 -29.47 11.39 25.06
N ALA A 21 -29.76 10.22 25.64
CA ALA A 21 -28.83 9.08 25.71
C ALA A 21 -28.99 8.06 24.56
N LEU A 22 -30.06 8.14 23.76
CA LEU A 22 -30.29 7.27 22.59
C LEU A 22 -29.99 7.93 21.24
N ALA A 23 -29.47 9.16 21.23
CA ALA A 23 -29.05 9.86 20.02
C ALA A 23 -27.53 10.01 19.93
N MET A 24 -26.77 8.99 20.32
CA MET A 24 -25.51 8.75 19.63
C MET A 24 -25.87 8.33 18.21
N LYS A 25 -26.01 9.32 17.32
CA LYS A 25 -25.99 9.10 15.88
C LYS A 25 -24.82 8.16 15.61
N HIS A 26 -25.13 6.90 15.28
CA HIS A 26 -24.17 6.06 14.58
C HIS A 26 -23.71 6.90 13.40
N ALA A 27 -22.44 7.32 13.41
CA ALA A 27 -21.83 7.77 12.18
C ALA A 27 -22.13 6.66 11.15
N PRO A 28 -22.71 6.98 9.98
CA PRO A 28 -22.96 5.95 8.99
C PRO A 28 -21.64 5.20 8.76
N ALA A 29 -21.69 3.87 8.77
CA ALA A 29 -20.51 3.06 8.56
C ALA A 29 -19.76 3.58 7.33
N PRO A 30 -18.41 3.72 7.39
CA PRO A 30 -17.64 4.27 6.29
C PRO A 30 -17.98 3.49 5.03
N GLN A 31 -18.47 4.20 4.00
CA GLN A 31 -18.82 3.54 2.75
C GLN A 31 -17.56 3.02 2.06
N PRO A 32 -17.60 1.83 1.45
CA PRO A 32 -16.47 1.32 0.67
C PRO A 32 -16.04 2.35 -0.37
N THR A 33 -14.75 2.69 -0.36
CA THR A 33 -14.14 3.59 -1.35
C THR A 33 -13.12 2.86 -2.18
N LEU A 34 -13.16 3.10 -3.48
CA LEU A 34 -12.20 2.66 -4.47
C LEU A 34 -11.30 3.84 -4.86
N THR A 35 -10.00 3.63 -4.96
CA THR A 35 -9.07 4.60 -5.57
C THR A 35 -8.57 4.15 -6.95
N ILE A 36 -8.29 5.11 -7.83
CA ILE A 36 -7.59 4.89 -9.10
C ILE A 36 -6.33 5.76 -9.09
N THR A 37 -5.16 5.13 -9.13
CA THR A 37 -3.84 5.80 -8.99
C THR A 37 -2.82 5.23 -9.97
N GLY A 38 -1.54 5.63 -9.84
CA GLY A 38 -0.44 5.15 -10.67
C GLY A 38 -0.14 6.13 -11.81
N LYS A 39 0.05 5.62 -13.03
CA LYS A 39 0.36 6.41 -14.24
C LYS A 39 -0.90 7.13 -14.79
N VAL A 40 -1.51 7.96 -13.96
CA VAL A 40 -2.71 8.76 -14.23
C VAL A 40 -2.46 10.23 -13.87
N THR A 41 -3.08 11.15 -14.61
CA THR A 41 -2.97 12.59 -14.37
C THR A 41 -3.93 13.05 -13.28
N ASN A 42 -5.13 12.44 -13.22
CA ASN A 42 -6.18 12.78 -12.27
C ASN A 42 -6.51 11.55 -11.39
N PRO A 43 -5.78 11.32 -10.29
CA PRO A 43 -6.13 10.25 -9.35
C PRO A 43 -7.57 10.37 -8.85
N LEU A 44 -8.29 9.26 -8.80
CA LEU A 44 -9.71 9.23 -8.42
C LEU A 44 -9.91 8.55 -7.08
N LYS A 45 -10.91 9.00 -6.34
CA LYS A 45 -11.46 8.32 -5.16
C LYS A 45 -12.98 8.32 -5.28
N LEU A 46 -13.56 7.14 -5.40
CA LEU A 46 -14.98 6.94 -5.70
C LEU A 46 -15.64 6.06 -4.64
N THR A 47 -16.81 6.47 -4.16
CA THR A 47 -17.70 5.62 -3.37
C THR A 47 -18.58 4.77 -4.28
N VAL A 48 -19.26 3.77 -3.72
CA VAL A 48 -20.33 3.03 -4.43
C VAL A 48 -21.43 3.98 -4.92
N ALA A 49 -21.77 5.01 -4.15
CA ALA A 49 -22.75 6.02 -4.54
C ALA A 49 -22.28 6.88 -5.72
N ASP A 50 -20.97 7.16 -5.82
CA ASP A 50 -20.40 7.86 -6.98
C ASP A 50 -20.47 6.99 -8.23
N LEU A 51 -20.12 5.70 -8.13
CA LEU A 51 -20.21 4.74 -9.23
C LEU A 51 -21.63 4.62 -9.79
N ALA A 52 -22.65 4.66 -8.93
CA ALA A 52 -24.05 4.60 -9.33
C ALA A 52 -24.53 5.80 -10.18
N ARG A 53 -23.75 6.89 -10.23
CA ARG A 53 -24.06 8.09 -11.05
C ARG A 53 -23.54 7.99 -12.48
N PHE A 54 -22.72 7.00 -12.80
CA PHE A 54 -22.21 6.78 -14.15
C PHE A 54 -23.23 6.04 -15.01
N GLN A 55 -23.07 6.16 -16.33
CA GLN A 55 -23.75 5.26 -17.25
C GLN A 55 -23.34 3.82 -16.95
N SER A 56 -24.32 2.98 -16.65
CA SER A 56 -24.10 1.60 -16.22
C SER A 56 -24.57 0.61 -17.28
N VAL A 57 -24.03 -0.60 -17.17
CA VAL A 57 -24.45 -1.79 -17.90
C VAL A 57 -24.92 -2.84 -16.91
N GLU A 58 -25.81 -3.70 -17.38
CA GLU A 58 -26.25 -4.87 -16.62
C GLU A 58 -25.44 -6.09 -17.07
N ILE A 59 -24.86 -6.82 -16.11
CA ILE A 59 -24.03 -8.00 -16.36
C ILE A 59 -24.48 -9.11 -15.42
N GLN A 60 -24.95 -10.23 -15.98
CA GLN A 60 -25.15 -11.45 -15.21
C GLN A 60 -23.88 -12.28 -15.21
N LEU A 61 -23.42 -12.71 -14.04
CA LEU A 61 -22.32 -13.67 -13.89
C LEU A 61 -22.79 -14.93 -13.16
N ASN A 62 -22.36 -16.08 -13.66
CA ASN A 62 -22.48 -17.36 -12.99
C ASN A 62 -21.14 -17.62 -12.31
N GLU A 63 -21.07 -17.48 -10.99
CA GLU A 63 -19.80 -17.47 -10.29
C GLU A 63 -19.36 -18.89 -9.96
N VAL A 64 -18.39 -19.37 -10.72
CA VAL A 64 -17.72 -20.66 -10.50
C VAL A 64 -16.22 -20.42 -10.56
N ASP A 65 -15.50 -20.87 -9.53
CA ASP A 65 -14.04 -20.81 -9.52
C ASP A 65 -13.40 -22.06 -10.12
N ARG A 66 -12.07 -22.06 -10.21
CA ARG A 66 -11.30 -23.18 -10.76
C ARG A 66 -11.37 -24.45 -9.93
N ASP A 67 -11.65 -24.32 -8.64
CA ASP A 67 -11.84 -25.44 -7.73
C ASP A 67 -13.23 -26.08 -7.88
N ARG A 68 -14.03 -25.56 -8.84
CA ARG A 68 -15.39 -25.96 -9.16
C ARG A 68 -16.37 -25.63 -8.03
N GLN A 69 -16.02 -24.66 -7.18
CA GLN A 69 -16.91 -24.14 -6.16
C GLN A 69 -17.86 -23.14 -6.83
N PHE A 70 -19.15 -23.31 -6.55
CA PHE A 70 -20.19 -22.38 -6.95
C PHE A 70 -20.29 -21.26 -5.89
N HIS A 71 -20.42 -20.02 -6.34
CA HIS A 71 -20.46 -18.83 -5.49
C HIS A 71 -21.73 -18.00 -5.69
N GLY A 72 -22.70 -18.50 -6.46
CA GLY A 72 -23.97 -17.83 -6.75
C GLY A 72 -24.09 -17.39 -8.21
N ILE A 73 -25.30 -16.95 -8.57
CA ILE A 73 -25.56 -16.25 -9.83
C ILE A 73 -26.06 -14.87 -9.46
N TYR A 74 -25.44 -13.84 -10.04
CA TYR A 74 -25.76 -12.46 -9.72
C TYR A 74 -26.01 -11.65 -10.98
N LEU A 75 -27.01 -10.77 -10.90
CA LEU A 75 -27.23 -9.69 -11.83
C LEU A 75 -26.59 -8.43 -11.25
N HIS A 76 -25.60 -7.88 -11.96
CA HIS A 76 -24.85 -6.72 -11.52
C HIS A 76 -25.22 -5.48 -12.31
N GLN A 77 -25.26 -4.33 -11.63
CA GLN A 77 -25.13 -3.03 -12.28
C GLN A 77 -23.69 -2.57 -12.15
N ALA A 78 -23.06 -2.25 -13.28
CA ALA A 78 -21.63 -2.00 -13.33
C ALA A 78 -21.26 -0.87 -14.27
N VAL A 79 -20.15 -0.18 -13.95
CA VAL A 79 -19.54 0.84 -14.79
C VAL A 79 -18.39 0.18 -15.58
N PRO A 80 -18.31 0.31 -16.91
CA PRO A 80 -17.15 -0.12 -17.68
C PRO A 80 -15.84 0.40 -17.06
N LEU A 81 -14.87 -0.48 -16.84
CA LEU A 81 -13.60 -0.11 -16.22
C LEU A 81 -12.87 0.95 -17.06
N ARG A 82 -12.94 0.82 -18.38
CA ARG A 82 -12.41 1.80 -19.33
C ARG A 82 -12.94 3.21 -19.08
N THR A 83 -14.22 3.38 -18.77
CA THR A 83 -14.80 4.70 -18.48
C THR A 83 -14.16 5.36 -17.26
N LEU A 84 -13.88 4.56 -16.21
CA LEU A 84 -13.23 5.05 -15.00
C LEU A 84 -11.75 5.42 -15.26
N LEU A 85 -11.06 4.62 -16.08
CA LEU A 85 -9.67 4.87 -16.47
C LEU A 85 -9.53 6.08 -17.40
N ASP A 86 -10.46 6.29 -18.32
CA ASP A 86 -10.52 7.47 -19.19
C ASP A 86 -10.70 8.75 -18.35
N MET A 87 -11.55 8.71 -17.30
CA MET A 87 -11.74 9.83 -16.38
C MET A 87 -10.49 10.14 -15.53
N ALA A 88 -9.68 9.13 -15.21
CA ALA A 88 -8.41 9.31 -14.51
C ALA A 88 -7.31 9.93 -15.39
N GLU A 89 -7.53 10.00 -16.71
CA GLU A 89 -6.60 10.51 -17.74
C GLU A 89 -5.21 9.88 -17.68
N ILE A 90 -4.98 8.86 -18.51
CA ILE A 90 -3.72 8.10 -18.43
C ILE A 90 -2.59 8.79 -19.15
N THR A 91 -1.43 8.83 -18.50
CA THR A 91 -0.24 9.48 -19.02
C THR A 91 0.51 8.53 -19.95
N THR A 92 0.14 8.52 -21.24
CA THR A 92 0.82 7.69 -22.26
C THR A 92 1.94 8.42 -23.00
N GLN A 93 2.10 9.74 -22.81
CA GLN A 93 3.04 10.56 -23.59
C GLN A 93 4.52 10.16 -23.42
N ASP A 94 4.88 9.60 -22.26
CA ASP A 94 6.24 9.12 -21.99
C ASP A 94 6.50 7.69 -22.51
N GLN A 95 5.47 7.01 -23.03
CA GLN A 95 5.61 5.63 -23.50
C GLN A 95 6.20 5.57 -24.90
N PRO A 96 7.09 4.61 -25.20
CA PRO A 96 7.68 4.43 -26.53
C PRO A 96 6.66 4.32 -27.67
N THR A 97 5.52 3.70 -27.38
CA THR A 97 4.44 3.48 -28.36
C THR A 97 3.43 4.63 -28.38
N GLY A 98 3.31 5.40 -27.29
CA GLY A 98 2.23 6.36 -27.05
C GLY A 98 0.84 5.74 -26.86
N LYS A 99 0.74 4.40 -26.80
CA LYS A 99 -0.53 3.64 -26.87
C LYS A 99 -0.95 2.95 -25.56
N GLY A 100 -0.07 2.95 -24.56
CA GLY A 100 -0.32 2.30 -23.26
C GLY A 100 -0.30 0.76 -23.29
N ILE A 101 -0.04 0.12 -24.44
CA ILE A 101 -0.09 -1.35 -24.60
C ILE A 101 0.95 -2.13 -23.77
N GLU A 102 1.91 -1.43 -23.18
CA GLU A 102 2.92 -1.95 -22.25
C GLU A 102 2.56 -1.73 -20.77
N LEU A 103 1.44 -1.07 -20.49
CA LEU A 103 0.94 -0.81 -19.12
C LEU A 103 0.14 -1.98 -18.58
N ALA A 104 0.22 -2.15 -17.27
CA ALA A 104 -0.62 -3.07 -16.50
C ALA A 104 -1.65 -2.30 -15.66
N ILE A 105 -2.75 -2.96 -15.34
CA ILE A 105 -3.75 -2.48 -14.39
C ILE A 105 -3.81 -3.48 -13.26
N ARG A 106 -3.34 -3.08 -12.08
CA ARG A 106 -3.40 -3.90 -10.86
C ARG A 106 -4.66 -3.55 -10.07
N VAL A 107 -5.48 -4.56 -9.77
CA VAL A 107 -6.72 -4.41 -9.01
C VAL A 107 -6.58 -5.14 -7.68
N THR A 108 -6.80 -4.43 -6.57
CA THR A 108 -6.70 -4.94 -5.19
C THR A 108 -8.06 -4.91 -4.51
N GLY A 109 -8.47 -6.04 -3.93
CA GLY A 109 -9.67 -6.16 -3.10
C GLY A 109 -9.39 -5.97 -1.61
N ALA A 110 -10.44 -5.78 -0.82
CA ALA A 110 -10.38 -5.58 0.63
C ALA A 110 -9.78 -6.78 1.38
N SER A 111 -9.89 -7.99 0.82
CA SER A 111 -9.26 -9.20 1.35
C SER A 111 -7.75 -9.29 1.08
N GLY A 112 -7.17 -8.32 0.37
CA GLY A 112 -5.79 -8.35 -0.11
C GLY A 112 -5.59 -9.11 -1.42
N LYS A 113 -6.64 -9.77 -1.96
CA LYS A 113 -6.59 -10.42 -3.27
C LYS A 113 -6.20 -9.40 -4.35
N GLN A 114 -5.21 -9.75 -5.16
CA GLN A 114 -4.72 -8.93 -6.26
C GLN A 114 -4.82 -9.68 -7.58
N VAL A 115 -5.25 -8.97 -8.62
CA VAL A 115 -5.22 -9.45 -10.00
C VAL A 115 -4.63 -8.38 -10.89
N VAL A 116 -3.96 -8.81 -11.96
CA VAL A 116 -3.42 -7.95 -13.00
C VAL A 116 -4.24 -8.13 -14.26
N LEU A 117 -4.57 -6.99 -14.88
CA LEU A 117 -5.06 -6.90 -16.24
C LEU A 117 -3.98 -6.24 -17.11
N SER A 118 -3.90 -6.62 -18.38
CA SER A 118 -3.15 -5.84 -19.35
C SER A 118 -3.98 -4.60 -19.76
N TRP A 119 -3.32 -3.51 -20.11
CA TRP A 119 -4.03 -2.36 -20.68
C TRP A 119 -4.82 -2.75 -21.93
N GLY A 120 -4.18 -3.53 -22.81
CA GLY A 120 -4.76 -3.96 -24.07
C GLY A 120 -6.03 -4.79 -23.91
N GLU A 121 -6.09 -5.72 -22.94
CA GLU A 121 -7.31 -6.51 -22.75
C GLU A 121 -8.51 -5.65 -22.33
N VAL A 122 -8.28 -4.55 -21.60
CA VAL A 122 -9.35 -3.62 -21.19
C VAL A 122 -9.73 -2.66 -22.34
N TYR A 123 -8.77 -2.14 -23.10
CA TYR A 123 -9.02 -1.09 -24.10
C TYR A 123 -9.37 -1.61 -25.50
N TYR A 124 -8.85 -2.77 -25.89
CA TYR A 124 -9.03 -3.34 -27.22
C TYR A 124 -10.06 -4.47 -27.25
N SER A 125 -10.83 -4.60 -26.17
CA SER A 125 -12.06 -5.39 -26.11
C SER A 125 -13.30 -4.48 -26.07
N ASN A 126 -14.50 -5.07 -26.11
CA ASN A 126 -15.73 -4.31 -25.95
C ASN A 126 -15.82 -3.72 -24.53
N ALA A 127 -16.30 -2.49 -24.39
CA ALA A 127 -16.24 -1.74 -23.13
C ALA A 127 -16.83 -2.46 -21.91
N ALA A 128 -17.84 -3.31 -22.10
CA ALA A 128 -18.49 -4.05 -21.01
C ALA A 128 -17.83 -5.40 -20.64
N GLU A 129 -16.70 -5.77 -21.26
CA GLU A 129 -15.99 -7.01 -20.92
C GLU A 129 -15.34 -6.93 -19.52
N TYR A 130 -14.91 -5.74 -19.11
CA TYR A 130 -14.30 -5.44 -17.81
C TYR A 130 -15.08 -4.30 -17.17
N ALA A 131 -15.64 -4.53 -15.99
CA ALA A 131 -16.49 -3.54 -15.33
C ALA A 131 -16.36 -3.57 -13.81
N ILE A 132 -16.66 -2.44 -13.17
CA ILE A 132 -16.74 -2.32 -11.71
C ILE A 132 -18.22 -2.26 -11.32
N ALA A 133 -18.70 -3.32 -10.69
CA ALA A 133 -20.05 -3.41 -10.15
C ALA A 133 -20.20 -2.52 -8.91
N PHE A 134 -21.32 -1.81 -8.83
CA PHE A 134 -21.73 -1.03 -7.67
C PHE A 134 -23.05 -1.52 -7.08
N ALA A 135 -23.73 -2.47 -7.73
CA ALA A 135 -24.87 -3.18 -7.19
C ALA A 135 -24.86 -4.64 -7.69
N ALA A 136 -25.46 -5.54 -6.90
CA ALA A 136 -25.60 -6.95 -7.23
C ALA A 136 -26.91 -7.49 -6.64
N ALA A 137 -27.66 -8.26 -7.42
CA ALA A 137 -28.86 -8.96 -6.98
C ALA A 137 -28.73 -10.46 -7.30
N PRO A 138 -28.93 -11.38 -6.33
CA PRO A 138 -28.88 -12.81 -6.59
C PRO A 138 -30.04 -13.25 -7.49
N VAL A 139 -29.74 -14.07 -8.50
CA VAL A 139 -30.74 -14.68 -9.40
C VAL A 139 -31.11 -16.07 -8.86
N LYS A 140 -32.04 -16.10 -7.91
CA LYS A 140 -32.42 -17.35 -7.21
C LYS A 140 -33.18 -18.31 -8.15
N PRO A 141 -32.91 -19.63 -8.08
CA PRO A 141 -33.67 -20.61 -8.84
C PRO A 141 -35.09 -20.73 -8.29
N MET A 142 -36.08 -20.85 -9.18
CA MET A 142 -37.50 -21.02 -8.80
C MET A 142 -37.87 -22.50 -8.52
N MET A 143 -36.90 -23.35 -8.18
CA MET A 143 -37.09 -24.80 -8.06
C MET A 143 -37.52 -25.23 -6.65
N THR A 144 -38.39 -26.24 -6.59
CA THR A 144 -38.77 -26.87 -5.31
C THR A 144 -37.75 -27.93 -4.91
N GLU A 145 -37.59 -28.13 -3.60
CA GLU A 145 -36.75 -29.19 -3.01
C GLU A 145 -37.06 -30.56 -3.61
N ALA A 146 -38.35 -30.91 -3.74
CA ALA A 146 -38.82 -32.15 -4.35
C ALA A 146 -38.35 -32.36 -5.81
N ARG A 147 -38.04 -31.28 -6.54
CA ARG A 147 -37.53 -31.34 -7.91
C ARG A 147 -36.00 -31.40 -7.94
N CYS A 148 -35.32 -30.69 -7.03
CA CYS A 148 -33.87 -30.77 -6.86
C CYS A 148 -33.41 -32.18 -6.48
N LEU A 149 -34.14 -32.84 -5.57
CA LEU A 149 -33.88 -34.21 -5.13
C LEU A 149 -33.95 -35.26 -6.26
N LYS A 150 -34.53 -34.93 -7.42
CA LYS A 150 -34.56 -35.82 -8.59
C LYS A 150 -33.27 -35.80 -9.40
N CYS A 151 -32.45 -34.76 -9.26
CA CYS A 151 -31.24 -34.56 -10.07
C CYS A 151 -29.94 -34.68 -9.25
N HIS A 152 -29.95 -34.29 -7.98
CA HIS A 152 -28.80 -34.31 -7.08
C HIS A 152 -29.25 -34.29 -5.61
N GLY A 153 -28.37 -34.70 -4.68
CA GLY A 153 -28.68 -34.74 -3.26
C GLY A 153 -28.72 -33.37 -2.56
N PRO A 154 -29.13 -33.34 -1.28
CA PRO A 154 -29.17 -32.13 -0.44
C PRO A 154 -27.87 -31.35 -0.35
N GLU A 155 -26.75 -32.06 -0.29
CA GLU A 155 -25.42 -31.48 -0.22
C GLU A 155 -25.11 -30.49 -1.37
N ILE A 156 -25.69 -30.72 -2.56
CA ILE A 156 -25.50 -29.85 -3.72
C ILE A 156 -26.48 -28.67 -3.69
N TYR A 157 -27.79 -28.91 -3.52
CA TYR A 157 -28.75 -27.80 -3.62
C TYR A 157 -28.72 -26.88 -2.42
N GLN A 158 -28.46 -27.40 -1.23
CA GLN A 158 -28.46 -26.60 0.00
C GLN A 158 -27.22 -25.70 0.05
N SER A 159 -26.04 -26.26 -0.28
CA SER A 159 -24.82 -25.48 -0.48
C SER A 159 -25.01 -24.38 -1.53
N ALA A 160 -25.67 -24.69 -2.65
CA ALA A 160 -25.97 -23.68 -3.67
C ALA A 160 -26.96 -22.61 -3.19
N LEU A 161 -27.99 -22.97 -2.40
CA LEU A 161 -28.94 -22.03 -1.80
C LEU A 161 -28.25 -21.04 -0.86
N ASP A 162 -27.33 -21.53 -0.02
CA ASP A 162 -26.57 -20.69 0.91
C ASP A 162 -25.76 -19.61 0.16
N GLN A 163 -25.24 -19.92 -1.03
CA GLN A 163 -24.51 -18.94 -1.84
C GLN A 163 -25.39 -17.80 -2.35
N TYR A 164 -26.70 -18.00 -2.53
CA TYR A 164 -27.61 -16.92 -2.94
C TYR A 164 -27.98 -15.98 -1.79
N GLU A 165 -27.75 -16.38 -0.54
CA GLU A 165 -27.93 -15.51 0.63
C GLU A 165 -26.66 -14.71 0.97
N ARG A 166 -25.53 -15.04 0.34
CA ARG A 166 -24.27 -14.30 0.54
C ARG A 166 -24.39 -12.88 -0.03
N PRO A 167 -24.16 -11.83 0.78
CA PRO A 167 -24.10 -10.47 0.25
C PRO A 167 -22.84 -10.31 -0.60
N ALA A 168 -22.99 -9.81 -1.83
CA ALA A 168 -21.84 -9.47 -2.67
C ALA A 168 -21.07 -8.29 -2.07
N GLN A 169 -19.74 -8.41 -1.95
CA GLN A 169 -18.92 -7.29 -1.48
C GLN A 169 -18.62 -6.34 -2.63
N LEU A 170 -19.04 -5.08 -2.47
CA LEU A 170 -18.94 -4.03 -3.48
C LEU A 170 -17.92 -2.95 -3.07
N PRO A 171 -17.32 -2.23 -4.04
CA PRO A 171 -17.45 -2.47 -5.48
C PRO A 171 -16.75 -3.77 -5.93
N LYS A 172 -17.15 -4.37 -7.05
CA LYS A 172 -16.61 -5.68 -7.52
C LYS A 172 -16.09 -5.59 -8.94
N LEU A 173 -14.87 -6.06 -9.20
CA LEU A 173 -14.37 -6.26 -10.57
C LEU A 173 -15.07 -7.45 -11.20
N LEU A 174 -15.67 -7.23 -12.37
CA LEU A 174 -16.31 -8.22 -13.22
C LEU A 174 -15.51 -8.42 -14.49
N ILE A 175 -15.33 -9.68 -14.90
CA ILE A 175 -14.71 -10.05 -16.18
C ILE A 175 -15.61 -11.07 -16.87
N ARG A 176 -16.20 -10.69 -17.99
CA ARG A 176 -17.19 -11.52 -18.71
C ARG A 176 -16.55 -12.57 -19.61
N GLY A 177 -15.37 -12.28 -20.13
CA GLY A 177 -14.67 -13.14 -21.09
C GLY A 177 -13.96 -14.36 -20.49
N ASP A 178 -13.92 -14.47 -19.16
CA ASP A 178 -13.30 -15.60 -18.46
C ASP A 178 -14.31 -16.73 -18.26
N PHE A 179 -13.82 -17.97 -18.28
CA PHE A 179 -14.66 -19.13 -17.97
C PHE A 179 -14.87 -19.29 -16.45
N TYR A 180 -13.82 -19.03 -15.67
CA TYR A 180 -13.86 -19.06 -14.21
C TYR A 180 -13.80 -17.64 -13.64
N THR A 181 -14.52 -17.38 -12.56
CA THR A 181 -14.58 -16.05 -11.93
C THR A 181 -13.41 -15.77 -10.98
N GLY A 182 -12.33 -16.55 -11.06
CA GLY A 182 -11.14 -16.38 -10.23
C GLY A 182 -10.49 -15.00 -10.34
N ARG A 183 -10.67 -14.30 -11.47
CA ARG A 183 -10.19 -12.93 -11.67
C ARG A 183 -11.17 -11.85 -11.24
N CYS A 184 -12.41 -12.20 -10.91
CA CYS A 184 -13.34 -11.27 -10.29
C CYS A 184 -12.88 -10.99 -8.85
N VAL A 185 -12.85 -9.72 -8.47
CA VAL A 185 -12.33 -9.25 -7.17
C VAL A 185 -13.44 -8.51 -6.47
N GLU A 186 -13.89 -9.03 -5.34
CA GLU A 186 -14.88 -8.36 -4.50
C GLU A 186 -14.24 -7.30 -3.60
N GLY A 187 -15.03 -6.30 -3.21
CA GLY A 187 -14.59 -5.21 -2.33
C GLY A 187 -13.35 -4.47 -2.86
N VAL A 188 -13.33 -4.11 -4.14
CA VAL A 188 -12.20 -3.43 -4.77
C VAL A 188 -11.90 -2.12 -4.03
N THR A 189 -10.69 -2.01 -3.49
CA THR A 189 -10.23 -0.82 -2.75
C THR A 189 -9.28 0.03 -3.58
N ARG A 190 -8.54 -0.57 -4.51
CA ARG A 190 -7.52 0.12 -5.31
C ARG A 190 -7.41 -0.46 -6.71
N ILE A 191 -7.38 0.41 -7.70
CA ILE A 191 -6.97 0.15 -9.08
C ILE A 191 -5.75 1.01 -9.37
N GLU A 192 -4.70 0.43 -9.91
CA GLU A 192 -3.44 1.13 -10.14
C GLU A 192 -2.94 0.85 -11.54
N VAL A 193 -2.66 1.91 -12.30
CA VAL A 193 -2.05 1.84 -13.63
C VAL A 193 -0.54 1.79 -13.43
N VAL A 194 0.08 0.67 -13.77
CA VAL A 194 1.50 0.39 -13.52
C VAL A 194 2.27 0.41 -14.82
N ASP A 195 3.31 1.25 -14.86
CA ASP A 195 4.34 1.22 -15.89
C ASP A 195 5.55 0.45 -15.35
N ILE A 196 5.86 -0.67 -16.00
CA ILE A 196 6.93 -1.57 -15.58
C ILE A 196 8.31 -1.02 -15.97
N TYR A 197 8.38 -0.25 -17.08
CA TYR A 197 9.65 0.16 -17.67
C TYR A 197 9.63 1.65 -18.12
N PRO A 198 9.42 2.60 -17.19
CA PRO A 198 9.19 4.01 -17.51
C PRO A 198 10.37 4.74 -18.16
N LYS A 199 11.57 4.16 -18.14
CA LYS A 199 12.81 4.76 -18.66
C LYS A 199 13.25 4.19 -20.01
N LEU A 200 12.65 3.09 -20.47
CA LEU A 200 13.05 2.41 -21.69
C LEU A 200 12.42 3.11 -22.91
N LYS A 201 13.25 3.43 -23.91
CA LYS A 201 12.83 4.07 -25.16
C LYS A 201 12.83 3.06 -26.32
N SER A 202 11.98 3.29 -27.33
CA SER A 202 12.04 2.56 -28.61
C SER A 202 13.04 3.23 -29.56
N ASP A 203 13.74 2.42 -30.36
CA ASP A 203 14.60 2.87 -31.45
C ASP A 203 14.09 2.32 -32.79
N ARG A 204 13.35 3.15 -33.51
CA ARG A 204 12.76 2.81 -34.81
C ARG A 204 13.77 2.73 -35.95
N SER A 205 15.04 3.09 -35.71
CA SER A 205 16.11 2.92 -36.70
C SER A 205 16.63 1.48 -36.77
N LEU A 206 16.36 0.68 -35.73
CA LEU A 206 16.79 -0.71 -35.69
C LEU A 206 16.00 -1.57 -36.68
N LYS A 207 16.71 -2.52 -37.29
CA LYS A 207 16.11 -3.46 -38.23
C LYS A 207 15.20 -4.43 -37.48
N LEU A 208 13.94 -4.49 -37.88
CA LEU A 208 12.92 -5.36 -37.28
C LEU A 208 13.09 -6.82 -37.77
N GLU A 209 14.18 -7.47 -37.38
CA GLU A 209 14.46 -8.87 -37.73
C GLU A 209 14.82 -9.68 -36.49
N SER A 210 14.22 -10.87 -36.39
CA SER A 210 14.50 -11.83 -35.33
C SER A 210 14.28 -13.24 -35.88
N SER A 211 15.26 -14.13 -35.77
CA SER A 211 15.19 -15.52 -36.22
C SER A 211 14.91 -16.51 -35.08
N GLU A 212 15.10 -16.07 -33.84
CA GLU A 212 14.93 -16.81 -32.59
C GLU A 212 14.51 -15.83 -31.48
N PHE A 213 13.87 -16.33 -30.43
CA PHE A 213 13.51 -15.50 -29.27
C PHE A 213 13.85 -16.22 -27.96
N GLN A 214 13.90 -15.44 -26.89
CA GLN A 214 14.15 -15.94 -25.54
C GLN A 214 12.90 -15.80 -24.67
N VAL A 215 12.69 -16.78 -23.79
CA VAL A 215 11.71 -16.72 -22.69
C VAL A 215 12.50 -16.64 -21.38
N THR A 216 12.38 -15.51 -20.69
CA THR A 216 13.22 -15.13 -19.54
C THR A 216 12.38 -14.57 -18.39
N GLY A 217 13.03 -14.16 -17.29
CA GLY A 217 12.36 -13.57 -16.13
C GLY A 217 11.98 -14.64 -15.10
N LEU A 218 10.77 -14.55 -14.53
CA LEU A 218 10.28 -15.48 -13.51
C LEU A 218 9.82 -16.82 -14.10
N VAL A 219 10.77 -17.59 -14.62
CA VAL A 219 10.58 -18.91 -15.23
C VAL A 219 11.35 -19.98 -14.47
N ALA A 220 10.82 -21.21 -14.43
CA ALA A 220 11.56 -22.35 -13.88
C ALA A 220 12.73 -22.76 -14.81
N LYS A 221 12.57 -22.53 -16.12
CA LYS A 221 13.58 -22.81 -17.14
C LYS A 221 13.54 -21.75 -18.22
N GLU A 222 14.64 -21.03 -18.40
CA GLU A 222 14.81 -20.15 -19.56
C GLU A 222 14.80 -20.94 -20.86
N LEU A 223 14.11 -20.42 -21.87
CA LEU A 223 14.02 -21.05 -23.19
C LEU A 223 14.66 -20.15 -24.24
N LYS A 224 15.41 -20.75 -25.15
CA LYS A 224 15.90 -20.11 -26.37
C LYS A 224 15.35 -20.87 -27.57
N LEU A 225 14.40 -20.27 -28.29
CA LEU A 225 13.59 -20.95 -29.30
C LEU A 225 13.86 -20.41 -30.69
N SER A 226 14.43 -21.27 -31.54
CA SER A 226 14.61 -21.04 -32.97
C SER A 226 13.63 -21.87 -33.83
N SER A 227 12.83 -22.74 -33.22
CA SER A 227 11.80 -23.58 -33.85
C SER A 227 10.59 -23.75 -32.92
N LEU A 228 9.39 -23.85 -33.51
CA LEU A 228 8.13 -24.09 -32.82
C LEU A 228 7.49 -25.45 -33.15
N LYS A 229 8.20 -26.30 -33.91
CA LYS A 229 7.66 -27.57 -34.43
C LYS A 229 7.23 -28.58 -33.36
N ASP A 230 7.87 -28.52 -32.20
CA ASP A 230 7.63 -29.47 -31.10
C ASP A 230 6.39 -29.10 -30.26
N TYR A 231 5.75 -27.97 -30.57
CA TYR A 231 4.55 -27.52 -29.88
C TYR A 231 3.29 -27.77 -30.72
N PRO A 232 2.12 -27.98 -30.07
CA PRO A 232 0.84 -28.10 -30.75
C PRO A 232 0.55 -26.89 -31.63
N GLN A 233 0.37 -27.15 -32.93
CA GLN A 233 0.07 -26.14 -33.92
C GLN A 233 -1.40 -25.76 -33.90
N MET A 234 -1.68 -24.50 -34.19
CA MET A 234 -3.03 -23.95 -34.31
C MET A 234 -3.12 -22.95 -35.46
N SER A 235 -4.33 -22.70 -35.93
CA SER A 235 -4.61 -21.68 -36.94
C SER A 235 -5.81 -20.83 -36.53
N MET A 236 -5.71 -19.52 -36.76
CA MET A 236 -6.78 -18.57 -36.44
C MET A 236 -6.91 -17.53 -37.53
N TRP A 237 -8.16 -17.22 -37.89
CA TRP A 237 -8.48 -16.05 -38.68
C TRP A 237 -8.40 -14.80 -37.81
N LYS A 238 -7.78 -13.74 -38.34
CA LYS A 238 -7.73 -12.43 -37.69
C LYS A 238 -8.12 -11.33 -38.66
N LYS A 239 -8.98 -10.43 -38.20
CA LYS A 239 -9.22 -9.13 -38.85
C LYS A 239 -8.08 -8.22 -38.43
N VAL A 240 -7.28 -7.77 -39.38
CA VAL A 240 -6.15 -6.88 -39.15
C VAL A 240 -6.68 -5.46 -39.22
N VAL A 241 -6.75 -4.77 -38.08
CA VAL A 241 -7.29 -3.41 -37.95
C VAL A 241 -6.33 -2.59 -37.11
N GLY A 242 -5.61 -1.65 -37.71
CA GLY A 242 -4.69 -0.79 -36.95
C GLY A 242 -5.39 0.41 -36.36
N LEU A 243 -5.05 0.76 -35.12
CA LEU A 243 -5.52 1.98 -34.49
C LEU A 243 -5.05 3.19 -35.32
N HIS A 244 -6.02 3.98 -35.81
CA HIS A 244 -5.83 5.09 -36.76
C HIS A 244 -5.37 4.68 -38.18
N MET A 245 -5.15 3.39 -38.46
CA MET A 245 -4.72 2.90 -39.77
C MET A 245 -5.84 2.20 -40.55
N GLY A 246 -6.91 1.76 -39.85
CA GLY A 246 -8.07 1.13 -40.47
C GLY A 246 -7.88 -0.36 -40.76
N TYR A 247 -8.75 -0.91 -41.60
CA TYR A 247 -8.78 -2.33 -41.92
C TYR A 247 -7.77 -2.72 -43.00
N HIS A 248 -6.98 -3.76 -42.74
CA HIS A 248 -5.90 -4.26 -43.60
C HIS A 248 -6.12 -5.69 -44.11
N GLY A 249 -7.26 -6.32 -43.80
CA GLY A 249 -7.62 -7.61 -44.35
C GLY A 249 -7.99 -8.66 -43.31
N LEU A 250 -8.44 -9.80 -43.81
CA LEU A 250 -8.75 -10.99 -43.04
C LEU A 250 -7.73 -12.06 -43.42
N HIS A 251 -6.89 -12.42 -42.46
CA HIS A 251 -5.73 -13.28 -42.70
C HIS A 251 -5.79 -14.54 -41.83
N LEU A 252 -5.33 -15.66 -42.39
CA LEU A 252 -5.20 -16.92 -41.66
C LEU A 252 -3.78 -17.06 -41.14
N TYR A 253 -3.61 -16.95 -39.83
CA TYR A 253 -2.32 -17.16 -39.17
C TYR A 253 -2.20 -18.59 -38.70
N LYS A 254 -0.98 -19.13 -38.75
CA LYS A 254 -0.64 -20.44 -38.18
C LYS A 254 0.61 -20.33 -37.30
N GLY A 255 0.55 -20.98 -36.14
CA GLY A 255 1.64 -21.06 -35.18
C GLY A 255 1.24 -21.77 -33.89
N VAL A 256 1.73 -21.30 -32.76
CA VAL A 256 1.61 -21.98 -31.45
C VAL A 256 1.01 -21.06 -30.41
N SER A 257 0.15 -21.59 -29.54
CA SER A 257 -0.39 -20.85 -28.39
C SER A 257 0.74 -20.31 -27.50
N LEU A 258 0.72 -19.00 -27.22
CA LEU A 258 1.69 -18.38 -26.31
C LEU A 258 1.67 -19.04 -24.93
N ALA A 259 0.48 -19.36 -24.43
CA ALA A 259 0.31 -20.04 -23.15
C ALA A 259 1.03 -21.41 -23.11
N LYS A 260 1.08 -22.15 -24.23
CA LYS A 260 1.81 -23.42 -24.31
C LYS A 260 3.33 -23.26 -24.29
N VAL A 261 3.85 -22.19 -24.88
CA VAL A 261 5.28 -21.85 -24.80
C VAL A 261 5.65 -21.46 -23.36
N LEU A 262 4.79 -20.69 -22.69
CA LEU A 262 4.95 -20.30 -21.30
C LEU A 262 4.89 -21.51 -20.35
N GLU A 263 3.93 -22.41 -20.51
CA GLU A 263 3.85 -23.67 -19.74
C GLU A 263 5.13 -24.51 -19.88
N ALA A 264 5.75 -24.55 -21.06
CA ALA A 264 7.02 -25.26 -21.28
C ALA A 264 8.22 -24.60 -20.58
N ALA A 265 8.14 -23.31 -20.26
CA ALA A 265 9.11 -22.60 -19.41
C ALA A 265 8.88 -22.83 -17.90
N GLY A 266 7.84 -23.62 -17.56
CA GLY A 266 7.49 -23.99 -16.19
C GLY A 266 6.84 -22.87 -15.39
N VAL A 267 6.07 -21.99 -16.04
CA VAL A 267 5.31 -20.94 -15.35
C VAL A 267 3.90 -21.40 -15.01
N GLY A 268 3.42 -21.00 -13.83
CA GLY A 268 2.04 -21.18 -13.39
C GLY A 268 1.11 -20.13 -13.99
N ASP A 269 -0.08 -20.00 -13.41
CA ASP A 269 -1.13 -19.06 -13.84
C ASP A 269 -1.41 -17.98 -12.78
N GLU A 270 -0.41 -17.62 -11.98
CA GLU A 270 -0.57 -16.67 -10.89
C GLU A 270 -1.08 -15.31 -11.39
N LEU A 271 -2.20 -14.85 -10.82
CA LEU A 271 -2.97 -13.71 -11.35
C LEU A 271 -2.29 -12.34 -11.16
N THR A 272 -1.17 -12.29 -10.43
CA THR A 272 -0.33 -11.08 -10.30
C THR A 272 0.76 -11.00 -11.35
N LYS A 273 0.97 -12.07 -12.13
CA LYS A 273 2.00 -12.11 -13.18
C LYS A 273 1.47 -11.62 -14.52
N ALA A 274 2.42 -11.13 -15.32
CA ALA A 274 2.20 -10.75 -16.70
C ALA A 274 3.42 -11.16 -17.54
N VAL A 275 3.27 -11.07 -18.85
CA VAL A 275 4.36 -11.26 -19.79
C VAL A 275 4.53 -10.00 -20.63
N MET A 276 5.75 -9.50 -20.67
CA MET A 276 6.19 -8.43 -21.55
C MET A 276 6.83 -9.05 -22.79
N ILE A 277 6.29 -8.76 -23.97
CA ILE A 277 6.83 -9.27 -25.23
C ILE A 277 7.44 -8.12 -25.99
N SER A 278 8.71 -8.24 -26.38
CA SER A 278 9.46 -7.16 -27.02
C SER A 278 10.05 -7.57 -28.36
N ALA A 279 10.14 -6.58 -29.24
CA ALA A 279 10.86 -6.63 -30.51
C ALA A 279 12.21 -5.90 -30.43
N PRO A 280 13.14 -6.13 -31.39
CA PRO A 280 14.46 -5.52 -31.39
C PRO A 280 14.46 -3.98 -31.42
N ASP A 281 13.44 -3.36 -32.00
CA ASP A 281 13.26 -1.90 -32.05
C ASP A 281 12.71 -1.30 -30.75
N GLY A 282 12.52 -2.12 -29.72
CA GLY A 282 11.94 -1.73 -28.44
C GLY A 282 10.41 -1.65 -28.45
N TYR A 283 9.73 -2.06 -29.53
CA TYR A 283 8.28 -2.23 -29.51
C TYR A 283 7.87 -3.31 -28.51
N ARG A 284 6.84 -3.06 -27.71
CA ARG A 284 6.44 -3.92 -26.60
C ARG A 284 4.94 -4.01 -26.44
N ALA A 285 4.48 -5.17 -25.99
CA ALA A 285 3.10 -5.39 -25.58
C ALA A 285 3.05 -6.27 -24.33
N LEU A 286 2.17 -5.92 -23.40
CA LEU A 286 1.92 -6.65 -22.17
C LEU A 286 0.67 -7.53 -22.29
N PHE A 287 0.74 -8.73 -21.72
CA PHE A 287 -0.38 -9.65 -21.56
C PHE A 287 -0.44 -10.14 -20.11
N SER A 288 -1.61 -10.10 -19.47
CA SER A 288 -1.75 -10.63 -18.11
C SER A 288 -1.80 -12.15 -18.14
N PHE A 289 -1.34 -12.82 -17.08
CA PHE A 289 -1.54 -14.27 -16.97
C PHE A 289 -3.01 -14.62 -16.88
N GLY A 290 -3.80 -13.73 -16.26
CA GLY A 290 -5.24 -13.84 -16.25
C GLY A 290 -5.83 -13.98 -17.66
N GLU A 291 -5.48 -13.06 -18.56
CA GLU A 291 -5.89 -13.09 -19.96
C GLU A 291 -5.51 -14.42 -20.63
N LEU A 292 -4.22 -14.82 -20.52
CA LEU A 292 -3.67 -15.96 -21.25
C LEU A 292 -4.19 -17.31 -20.75
N PHE A 293 -4.39 -17.47 -19.45
CA PHE A 293 -4.67 -18.76 -18.83
C PHE A 293 -6.13 -18.95 -18.40
N GLN A 294 -6.87 -17.88 -18.06
CA GLN A 294 -8.24 -17.96 -17.54
C GLN A 294 -9.32 -17.84 -18.63
N SER A 295 -9.00 -17.24 -19.78
CA SER A 295 -9.93 -17.12 -20.90
C SER A 295 -9.62 -18.10 -22.03
N PHE A 296 -10.66 -18.72 -22.60
CA PHE A 296 -10.55 -19.47 -23.85
C PHE A 296 -10.10 -18.58 -25.02
N LYS A 297 -10.39 -17.28 -24.98
CA LYS A 297 -9.90 -16.32 -25.98
C LYS A 297 -8.39 -16.14 -25.86
N GLY A 298 -7.87 -15.98 -24.65
CA GLY A 298 -6.44 -15.82 -24.41
C GLY A 298 -5.62 -17.04 -24.79
N ARG A 299 -6.16 -18.25 -24.65
CA ARG A 299 -5.50 -19.49 -25.14
C ARG A 299 -5.24 -19.48 -26.65
N ARG A 300 -5.93 -18.62 -27.40
CA ARG A 300 -5.78 -18.44 -28.85
C ARG A 300 -4.77 -17.36 -29.25
N ILE A 301 -4.22 -16.62 -28.28
CA ILE A 301 -3.09 -15.72 -28.50
C ILE A 301 -1.88 -16.57 -28.88
N MET A 302 -1.25 -16.27 -30.00
CA MET A 302 -0.26 -17.16 -30.60
C MET A 302 1.03 -16.47 -31.01
N LEU A 303 2.10 -17.26 -31.00
CA LEU A 303 3.32 -17.03 -31.76
C LEU A 303 3.12 -17.62 -33.16
N ALA A 304 2.75 -16.79 -34.13
CA ALA A 304 2.59 -17.17 -35.53
C ALA A 304 3.95 -17.32 -36.22
N GLU A 305 4.06 -18.29 -37.13
CA GLU A 305 5.21 -18.51 -38.01
C GLU A 305 4.87 -18.37 -39.51
N SER A 306 3.58 -18.37 -39.85
CA SER A 306 3.07 -18.17 -41.21
C SER A 306 1.75 -17.40 -41.24
N VAL A 307 1.49 -16.76 -42.38
CA VAL A 307 0.24 -16.06 -42.71
C VAL A 307 -0.17 -16.44 -44.12
N ASP A 308 -1.43 -16.79 -44.33
CA ASP A 308 -2.01 -17.20 -45.61
C ASP A 308 -1.17 -18.28 -46.34
N GLY A 309 -0.68 -19.24 -45.55
CA GLY A 309 0.17 -20.34 -46.03
C GLY A 309 1.63 -19.97 -46.35
N LYS A 310 2.03 -18.70 -46.20
CA LYS A 310 3.39 -18.22 -46.47
C LYS A 310 4.18 -18.00 -45.17
N PRO A 311 5.47 -18.39 -45.09
CA PRO A 311 6.31 -18.10 -43.93
C PRO A 311 6.44 -16.59 -43.66
N LEU A 312 6.46 -16.20 -42.38
CA LEU A 312 6.64 -14.80 -41.97
C LEU A 312 8.08 -14.32 -42.17
N LYS A 313 9.07 -15.23 -42.13
CA LYS A 313 10.48 -14.92 -42.37
C LYS A 313 10.66 -14.24 -43.73
N GLY A 314 11.30 -13.07 -43.74
CA GLY A 314 11.53 -12.28 -44.96
C GLY A 314 10.36 -11.39 -45.38
N GLN A 315 9.24 -11.43 -44.64
CA GLN A 315 8.22 -10.39 -44.70
C GLN A 315 8.53 -9.28 -43.68
N ARG A 316 7.78 -8.17 -43.67
CA ARG A 316 7.91 -7.08 -42.68
C ARG A 316 7.96 -7.63 -41.24
N GLY A 317 9.11 -7.62 -40.58
CA GLY A 317 9.29 -8.16 -39.23
C GLY A 317 10.14 -9.43 -39.14
N GLY A 318 9.98 -10.16 -38.02
CA GLY A 318 10.77 -11.35 -37.68
C GLY A 318 10.11 -12.66 -38.12
N LYS A 319 10.79 -13.78 -37.85
CA LYS A 319 10.32 -15.14 -38.10
C LYS A 319 9.04 -15.46 -37.31
N TYR A 320 8.89 -14.88 -36.12
CA TYR A 320 7.75 -15.08 -35.23
C TYR A 320 7.05 -13.76 -34.93
N ARG A 321 5.72 -13.80 -34.91
CA ARG A 321 4.86 -12.66 -34.57
C ARG A 321 3.89 -13.03 -33.46
N ILE A 322 3.65 -12.12 -32.52
CA ILE A 322 2.47 -12.25 -31.66
C ILE A 322 1.25 -11.85 -32.46
N ILE A 323 0.22 -12.70 -32.40
CA ILE A 323 -1.08 -12.46 -33.00
C ILE A 323 -2.14 -12.62 -31.93
N VAL A 324 -2.94 -11.57 -31.76
CA VAL A 324 -4.09 -11.54 -30.84
C VAL A 324 -5.39 -11.55 -31.68
N PRO A 325 -6.05 -12.70 -31.91
CA PRO A 325 -7.12 -12.80 -32.91
C PRO A 325 -8.43 -12.10 -32.53
N GLU A 326 -8.68 -11.97 -31.23
CA GLU A 326 -10.00 -11.59 -30.69
C GLU A 326 -10.13 -10.09 -30.40
N GLU A 327 -9.06 -9.32 -30.59
CA GLU A 327 -9.05 -7.88 -30.35
C GLU A 327 -9.72 -7.10 -31.48
N LEU A 328 -10.24 -5.92 -31.11
CA LEU A 328 -10.82 -4.97 -32.06
C LEU A 328 -9.77 -4.30 -32.93
N VAL A 329 -8.52 -4.22 -32.44
CA VAL A 329 -7.36 -3.65 -33.15
C VAL A 329 -6.13 -4.55 -33.01
N ASP A 330 -5.13 -4.38 -33.87
CA ASP A 330 -3.93 -5.22 -33.96
C ASP A 330 -2.67 -4.62 -33.33
N ASP A 331 -2.78 -3.51 -32.61
CA ASP A 331 -1.64 -2.81 -32.00
C ASP A 331 -0.87 -3.65 -30.98
N ARG A 332 -1.39 -4.77 -30.45
CA ARG A 332 -0.60 -5.70 -29.63
C ARG A 332 0.14 -6.78 -30.42
N ASP A 333 0.05 -6.77 -31.75
CA ASP A 333 0.79 -7.71 -32.60
C ASP A 333 2.26 -7.30 -32.70
N VAL A 334 3.11 -8.01 -31.95
CA VAL A 334 4.57 -7.80 -31.99
C VAL A 334 5.14 -8.48 -33.22
N LEU A 335 5.58 -7.69 -34.21
CA LEU A 335 5.94 -8.16 -35.55
C LEU A 335 7.30 -8.87 -35.66
N ALA A 336 8.17 -8.77 -34.65
CA ALA A 336 9.44 -9.50 -34.59
C ALA A 336 9.74 -9.86 -33.14
N VAL A 337 9.22 -10.99 -32.67
CA VAL A 337 9.44 -11.38 -31.26
C VAL A 337 10.92 -11.67 -31.03
N ALA A 338 11.52 -10.98 -30.06
CA ALA A 338 12.90 -11.17 -29.63
C ALA A 338 12.98 -11.67 -28.19
N ARG A 339 12.13 -11.14 -27.30
CA ARG A 339 12.09 -11.56 -25.90
C ARG A 339 10.64 -11.65 -25.40
N ILE A 340 10.40 -12.64 -24.55
CA ILE A 340 9.18 -12.89 -23.79
C ILE A 340 9.61 -12.93 -22.33
N GLU A 341 9.35 -11.88 -21.57
CA GLU A 341 9.82 -11.71 -20.20
C GLU A 341 8.66 -11.83 -19.22
N ILE A 342 8.73 -12.78 -18.29
CA ILE A 342 7.71 -12.98 -17.26
C ILE A 342 8.06 -12.13 -16.05
N ILE A 343 7.08 -11.34 -15.61
CA ILE A 343 7.21 -10.39 -14.52
C ILE A 343 6.08 -10.62 -13.51
N ASP A 344 6.36 -10.35 -12.23
CA ASP A 344 5.33 -10.31 -11.18
C ASP A 344 5.08 -8.86 -10.80
N LEU A 345 3.82 -8.47 -10.79
CA LEU A 345 3.39 -7.14 -10.37
C LEU A 345 2.82 -7.13 -8.96
N LYS A 346 3.10 -8.15 -8.14
CA LYS A 346 2.93 -8.00 -6.69
C LYS A 346 3.76 -6.79 -6.22
N PRO A 347 3.20 -5.85 -5.44
CA PRO A 347 3.99 -4.79 -4.82
C PRO A 347 5.16 -5.42 -4.06
N LYS A 348 6.36 -4.85 -4.21
CA LYS A 348 7.47 -5.23 -3.35
C LYS A 348 7.09 -4.97 -1.90
N ALA A 349 7.36 -5.94 -1.05
CA ALA A 349 7.20 -5.75 0.39
C ALA A 349 8.09 -4.60 0.86
N LYS A 350 7.61 -3.83 1.82
CA LYS A 350 8.32 -2.68 2.38
C LYS A 350 8.41 -2.74 3.89
N ILE A 351 9.36 -1.97 4.42
CA ILE A 351 9.45 -1.64 5.83
C ILE A 351 8.83 -0.26 6.04
N SER A 352 7.67 -0.22 6.69
CA SER A 352 7.05 1.01 7.16
C SER A 352 7.62 1.37 8.53
N ILE A 353 8.40 2.44 8.59
CA ILE A 353 8.87 3.06 9.83
C ILE A 353 7.73 3.94 10.35
N ILE A 354 7.11 3.55 11.46
CA ILE A 354 5.89 4.15 11.98
C ILE A 354 6.14 4.70 13.38
N GLY A 355 6.02 6.01 13.52
CA GLY A 355 5.91 6.64 14.83
C GLY A 355 4.50 6.42 15.40
N VAL A 356 4.39 5.90 16.62
CA VAL A 356 3.08 5.62 17.24
C VAL A 356 2.52 6.80 18.04
N GLY A 357 3.20 7.94 18.02
CA GLY A 357 2.92 9.05 18.93
C GLY A 357 3.68 8.91 20.26
N PRO A 358 3.61 9.91 21.14
CA PRO A 358 4.46 9.97 22.32
C PRO A 358 3.95 9.16 23.52
N GLY A 359 2.73 8.60 23.46
CA GLY A 359 2.13 7.92 24.59
C GLY A 359 0.81 7.25 24.26
N ASP A 360 -0.27 8.01 24.39
CA ASP A 360 -1.64 7.51 24.27
C ASP A 360 -2.03 7.17 22.84
N THR A 361 -2.94 6.21 22.73
CA THR A 361 -3.30 5.62 21.45
C THR A 361 -4.12 6.54 20.54
N ASP A 362 -4.73 7.58 21.11
CA ASP A 362 -5.49 8.60 20.37
C ASP A 362 -4.59 9.65 19.69
N LEU A 363 -3.28 9.66 20.00
CA LEU A 363 -2.27 10.47 19.31
C LEU A 363 -1.66 9.75 18.09
N LEU A 364 -2.15 8.55 17.77
CA LEU A 364 -1.78 7.82 16.56
C LEU A 364 -2.40 8.46 15.32
N THR A 365 -1.63 8.59 14.24
CA THR A 365 -2.13 9.18 12.99
C THR A 365 -2.98 8.18 12.19
N LEU A 366 -3.90 8.67 11.35
CA LEU A 366 -4.67 7.82 10.43
C LEU A 366 -3.77 7.11 9.40
N GLU A 367 -2.65 7.72 9.02
CA GLU A 367 -1.66 7.07 8.14
C GLU A 367 -0.94 5.94 8.88
N ALA A 368 -0.59 6.13 10.16
CA ALA A 368 0.01 5.06 10.97
C ALA A 368 -0.95 3.86 11.09
N LEU A 369 -2.24 4.09 11.34
CA LEU A 369 -3.26 3.03 11.32
C LEU A 369 -3.32 2.32 9.96
N SER A 370 -3.31 3.08 8.87
CA SER A 370 -3.34 2.53 7.51
C SER A 370 -2.09 1.70 7.20
N ALA A 371 -0.91 2.13 7.62
CA ALA A 371 0.34 1.40 7.47
C ALA A 371 0.39 0.13 8.34
N LEU A 372 -0.06 0.21 9.60
CA LEU A 372 -0.21 -0.94 10.49
C LEU A 372 -1.17 -1.99 9.94
N ALA A 373 -2.22 -1.57 9.22
CA ALA A 373 -3.17 -2.48 8.57
C ALA A 373 -2.56 -3.19 7.35
N ARG A 374 -1.60 -2.56 6.65
CA ARG A 374 -0.87 -3.15 5.51
C ARG A 374 0.26 -4.10 5.94
N ALA A 375 0.75 -3.96 7.16
CA ALA A 375 1.85 -4.76 7.68
C ALA A 375 1.43 -6.19 7.99
N ASP A 376 2.33 -7.13 7.73
CA ASP A 376 2.14 -8.56 8.02
C ASP A 376 2.86 -8.97 9.31
N VAL A 377 4.00 -8.32 9.61
CA VAL A 377 4.83 -8.57 10.78
C VAL A 377 5.29 -7.27 11.43
N LEU A 378 5.69 -7.33 12.71
CA LEU A 378 6.07 -6.17 13.50
C LEU A 378 7.55 -6.24 13.89
N VAL A 379 8.20 -5.09 14.01
CA VAL A 379 9.40 -4.87 14.81
C VAL A 379 9.02 -3.80 15.82
N ALA A 380 8.67 -4.22 17.04
CA ALA A 380 8.01 -3.36 18.00
C ALA A 380 8.60 -3.53 19.40
N PRO A 381 8.86 -2.42 20.11
CA PRO A 381 9.10 -2.43 21.55
C PRO A 381 7.98 -3.14 22.30
N ALA A 382 8.31 -3.87 23.37
CA ALA A 382 7.32 -4.66 24.11
C ALA A 382 6.17 -3.80 24.68
N ASP A 383 6.48 -2.58 25.11
CA ASP A 383 5.51 -1.62 25.63
C ASP A 383 4.57 -1.07 24.55
N ILE A 384 5.08 -0.76 23.35
CA ILE A 384 4.26 -0.40 22.19
C ILE A 384 3.37 -1.57 21.80
N ALA A 385 3.93 -2.79 21.70
CA ALA A 385 3.19 -3.99 21.34
C ALA A 385 2.02 -4.24 22.30
N GLN A 386 2.22 -4.01 23.60
CA GLN A 386 1.18 -4.12 24.61
C GLN A 386 0.15 -2.98 24.54
N ARG A 387 0.61 -1.71 24.52
CA ARG A 387 -0.28 -0.54 24.59
C ARG A 387 -1.15 -0.39 23.35
N PHE A 388 -0.61 -0.71 22.17
CA PHE A 388 -1.29 -0.58 20.89
C PHE A 388 -1.89 -1.90 20.38
N ALA A 389 -1.91 -2.96 21.20
CA ALA A 389 -2.43 -4.29 20.84
C ALA A 389 -3.77 -4.27 20.07
N PRO A 390 -4.78 -3.42 20.41
CA PRO A 390 -6.04 -3.34 19.67
C PRO A 390 -5.88 -2.98 18.18
N TYR A 391 -4.81 -2.27 17.81
CA TYR A 391 -4.52 -1.85 16.43
C TYR A 391 -3.56 -2.79 15.71
N LEU A 392 -2.78 -3.57 16.46
CA LEU A 392 -1.76 -4.47 15.93
C LEU A 392 -2.36 -5.82 15.50
N GLY A 393 -3.40 -6.30 16.19
CA GLY A 393 -3.98 -7.62 15.95
C GLY A 393 -2.99 -8.75 16.31
N ASN A 394 -3.10 -9.90 15.64
CA ASN A 394 -2.27 -11.08 15.92
C ASN A 394 -0.95 -11.11 15.11
N LYS A 395 -0.44 -9.96 14.69
CA LYS A 395 0.77 -9.88 13.88
C LYS A 395 1.99 -10.32 14.70
N PRO A 396 2.85 -11.21 14.18
CA PRO A 396 4.03 -11.66 14.91
C PRO A 396 5.04 -10.51 15.06
N ASN A 397 5.56 -10.34 16.27
CA ASN A 397 6.66 -9.41 16.54
C ASN A 397 8.00 -10.14 16.36
N LEU A 398 8.82 -9.67 15.41
CA LEU A 398 10.09 -10.29 15.05
C LEU A 398 11.15 -10.12 16.14
N PHE A 399 11.21 -8.93 16.76
CA PHE A 399 12.08 -8.58 17.88
C PHE A 399 11.75 -7.17 18.42
N ASP A 400 12.24 -6.86 19.62
CA ASP A 400 12.18 -5.53 20.23
C ASP A 400 13.42 -4.70 19.84
N PRO A 401 13.27 -3.60 19.07
CA PRO A 401 14.39 -2.78 18.62
C PRO A 401 15.01 -1.92 19.72
N LEU A 402 14.31 -1.64 20.84
CA LEU A 402 14.87 -0.87 21.96
C LEU A 402 15.94 -1.68 22.70
N GLN A 403 15.83 -3.01 22.70
CA GLN A 403 16.88 -3.87 23.26
C GLN A 403 18.20 -3.69 22.49
N LEU A 404 18.15 -3.29 21.22
CA LEU A 404 19.34 -3.09 20.37
C LEU A 404 19.96 -1.69 20.49
N ILE A 405 19.54 -0.88 21.49
CA ILE A 405 20.14 0.41 21.82
C ILE A 405 21.20 0.19 22.89
N LYS A 406 22.44 0.64 22.65
CA LYS A 406 23.60 0.41 23.54
C LYS A 406 23.31 0.65 25.03
N HIS A 407 22.64 1.75 25.38
CA HIS A 407 22.35 2.04 26.79
C HIS A 407 21.28 1.12 27.39
N MET A 408 20.32 0.64 26.60
CA MET A 408 19.29 -0.32 27.03
C MET A 408 19.89 -1.71 27.14
N TYR A 409 20.68 -2.12 26.13
CA TYR A 409 21.41 -3.38 26.14
C TYR A 409 22.33 -3.48 27.37
N ARG A 410 23.05 -2.41 27.73
CA ARG A 410 23.88 -2.36 28.94
C ARG A 410 23.08 -2.61 30.23
N LYS A 411 21.84 -2.12 30.28
CA LYS A 411 20.98 -2.32 31.46
C LYS A 411 20.58 -3.78 31.63
N ALA A 412 20.41 -4.50 30.51
CA ALA A 412 20.14 -5.93 30.51
C ALA A 412 21.42 -6.79 30.69
N HIS A 413 22.58 -6.25 30.30
CA HIS A 413 23.89 -6.93 30.30
C HIS A 413 24.96 -6.09 31.03
N PRO A 414 24.83 -5.84 32.35
CA PRO A 414 25.77 -5.01 33.10
C PRO A 414 27.19 -5.59 33.21
N GLU A 415 27.35 -6.89 32.93
CA GLU A 415 28.61 -7.64 33.00
C GLU A 415 29.57 -7.36 31.84
N LEU A 416 29.07 -6.86 30.71
CA LEU A 416 29.88 -6.67 29.50
C LEU A 416 30.72 -5.38 29.55
N SER A 417 31.94 -5.45 29.04
CA SER A 417 32.74 -4.25 28.79
C SER A 417 32.12 -3.38 27.69
N ALA A 418 32.57 -2.12 27.57
CA ALA A 418 32.04 -1.21 26.55
C ALA A 418 32.32 -1.68 25.11
N GLU A 419 33.43 -2.39 24.89
CA GLU A 419 33.83 -2.92 23.59
C GLU A 419 32.98 -4.15 23.23
N GLU A 420 32.94 -5.16 24.11
CA GLU A 420 32.10 -6.37 23.96
C GLU A 420 30.62 -6.01 23.75
N LEU A 421 30.11 -5.01 24.48
CA LEU A 421 28.75 -4.54 24.30
C LEU A 421 28.50 -3.94 22.92
N SER A 422 29.46 -3.19 22.38
CA SER A 422 29.33 -2.61 21.04
C SER A 422 29.35 -3.68 19.96
N GLU A 423 30.20 -4.69 20.12
CA GLU A 423 30.28 -5.85 19.22
C GLU A 423 28.97 -6.66 19.27
N GLN A 424 28.51 -7.02 20.47
CA GLN A 424 27.29 -7.82 20.64
C GLN A 424 26.05 -7.11 20.10
N VAL A 425 25.89 -5.80 20.34
CA VAL A 425 24.77 -5.02 19.76
C VAL A 425 24.82 -5.02 18.23
N THR A 426 26.02 -5.06 17.64
CA THR A 426 26.17 -5.15 16.17
C THR A 426 25.71 -6.51 15.67
N VAL A 427 26.15 -7.59 16.31
CA VAL A 427 25.72 -8.96 16.00
C VAL A 427 24.20 -9.13 16.09
N GLU A 428 23.58 -8.61 17.16
CA GLU A 428 22.12 -8.68 17.35
C GLU A 428 21.36 -7.85 16.32
N ARG A 429 21.89 -6.69 15.91
CA ARG A 429 21.32 -5.90 14.80
C ARG A 429 21.39 -6.66 13.49
N ASP A 430 22.52 -7.28 13.16
CA ASP A 430 22.66 -8.08 11.95
C ASP A 430 21.66 -9.24 11.96
N ALA A 431 21.49 -9.94 13.09
CA ALA A 431 20.48 -10.98 13.25
C ALA A 431 19.05 -10.43 13.05
N GLY A 432 18.74 -9.24 13.59
CA GLY A 432 17.48 -8.53 13.37
C GLY A 432 17.24 -8.18 11.89
N VAL A 433 18.27 -7.68 11.20
CA VAL A 433 18.23 -7.40 9.75
C VAL A 433 17.91 -8.65 8.96
N GLN A 434 18.52 -9.79 9.28
CA GLN A 434 18.24 -11.05 8.59
C GLN A 434 16.78 -11.51 8.78
N LYS A 435 16.20 -11.30 9.97
CA LYS A 435 14.76 -11.57 10.19
C LYS A 435 13.87 -10.68 9.33
N ILE A 436 14.21 -9.39 9.22
CA ILE A 436 13.47 -8.45 8.37
C ILE A 436 13.60 -8.84 6.89
N ARG A 437 14.82 -9.11 6.40
CA ARG A 437 15.06 -9.54 5.01
C ARG A 437 14.26 -10.79 4.65
N LYS A 438 14.29 -11.81 5.52
CA LYS A 438 13.48 -13.02 5.36
C LYS A 438 12.00 -12.70 5.20
N ALA A 439 11.45 -11.80 6.01
CA ALA A 439 10.05 -11.39 5.89
C ALA A 439 9.76 -10.71 4.54
N LEU A 440 10.64 -9.80 4.10
CA LEU A 440 10.51 -9.12 2.80
C LEU A 440 10.59 -10.11 1.62
N ASP A 441 11.50 -11.09 1.69
CA ASP A 441 11.66 -12.15 0.67
C ASP A 441 10.43 -13.07 0.60
N GLU A 442 9.77 -13.30 1.74
CA GLU A 442 8.46 -13.98 1.82
C GLU A 442 7.30 -13.08 1.33
N GLY A 443 7.58 -11.85 0.91
CA GLY A 443 6.61 -10.88 0.43
C GLY A 443 5.73 -10.28 1.52
N LYS A 444 6.23 -10.23 2.77
CA LYS A 444 5.53 -9.68 3.95
C LYS A 444 6.00 -8.25 4.23
N ASN A 445 5.05 -7.33 4.39
CA ASN A 445 5.33 -5.97 4.82
C ASN A 445 5.69 -5.94 6.32
N VAL A 446 6.68 -5.13 6.67
CA VAL A 446 7.19 -5.00 8.04
C VAL A 446 6.81 -3.64 8.60
N ALA A 447 6.10 -3.59 9.73
CA ALA A 447 5.93 -2.36 10.49
C ALA A 447 7.01 -2.25 11.57
N PHE A 448 7.91 -1.29 11.44
CA PHE A 448 8.90 -0.94 12.44
C PHE A 448 8.35 0.20 13.31
N LEU A 449 8.06 -0.07 14.58
CA LEU A 449 7.38 0.87 15.46
C LEU A 449 8.37 1.63 16.36
N ASP A 450 8.24 2.95 16.36
CA ASP A 450 8.99 3.87 17.22
C ASP A 450 8.03 4.70 18.08
N TRP A 451 8.50 5.10 19.27
CA TRP A 451 7.83 6.13 20.07
C TRP A 451 8.01 7.52 19.46
N GLY A 452 6.98 8.36 19.56
CA GLY A 452 6.99 9.72 19.03
C GLY A 452 7.03 9.75 17.51
N ASP A 453 7.82 10.68 16.96
CA ASP A 453 8.15 10.73 15.54
C ASP A 453 9.48 10.02 15.28
N SER A 454 9.48 9.06 14.35
CA SER A 454 10.64 8.21 14.06
C SER A 454 11.87 8.96 13.55
N LEU A 455 11.70 10.17 13.00
CA LEU A 455 12.79 10.99 12.49
C LEU A 455 13.29 12.03 13.51
N ILE A 456 12.64 12.15 14.67
CA ILE A 456 13.09 12.98 15.80
C ILE A 456 13.66 12.07 16.88
N TYR A 457 14.96 11.78 16.77
CA TYR A 457 15.71 10.92 17.70
C TYR A 457 15.19 9.49 17.86
N GLY A 458 14.40 8.96 16.91
CA GLY A 458 13.82 7.62 16.96
C GLY A 458 14.82 6.45 17.01
N SER A 459 14.32 5.29 17.41
CA SER A 459 15.09 4.05 17.54
C SER A 459 15.34 3.33 16.21
N SER A 460 14.51 3.59 15.20
CA SER A 460 14.65 3.02 13.85
C SER A 460 15.87 3.54 13.06
N ARG A 461 16.56 4.58 13.53
CA ARG A 461 17.64 5.27 12.79
C ARG A 461 18.72 4.35 12.18
N TRP A 462 19.03 3.24 12.84
CA TRP A 462 20.08 2.31 12.41
C TRP A 462 19.64 1.45 11.23
N VAL A 463 18.33 1.24 11.04
CA VAL A 463 17.79 0.36 10.00
C VAL A 463 18.14 0.88 8.59
N ARG A 464 18.24 2.19 8.42
CA ARG A 464 18.57 2.85 7.15
C ARG A 464 19.97 2.49 6.62
N ALA A 465 20.88 2.03 7.49
CA ALA A 465 22.20 1.58 7.05
C ALA A 465 22.14 0.22 6.32
N PHE A 466 21.04 -0.53 6.43
CA PHE A 466 20.93 -1.91 5.97
C PHE A 466 19.93 -2.12 4.83
N PHE A 467 19.07 -1.15 4.53
CA PHE A 467 18.01 -1.24 3.52
C PHE A 467 18.03 -0.01 2.62
N SER A 468 17.68 -0.19 1.34
CA SER A 468 17.63 0.92 0.39
C SER A 468 16.39 1.80 0.59
N ASP A 469 16.45 3.04 0.12
CA ASP A 469 15.34 3.99 0.26
C ASP A 469 14.03 3.51 -0.42
N ASP A 470 14.10 2.65 -1.44
CA ASP A 470 12.91 2.08 -2.08
C ASP A 470 12.24 0.95 -1.26
N GLU A 471 13.00 0.30 -0.36
CA GLU A 471 12.51 -0.70 0.60
C GLU A 471 11.87 -0.04 1.84
N LEU A 472 12.21 1.22 2.12
CA LEU A 472 11.75 1.95 3.30
C LEU A 472 10.62 2.93 2.96
N GLU A 473 9.64 3.02 3.84
CA GLU A 473 8.73 4.17 3.90
C GLU A 473 8.70 4.71 5.34
N THR A 474 8.47 6.01 5.51
CA THR A 474 8.36 6.62 6.84
C THR A 474 7.01 7.29 6.96
N VAL A 475 6.29 6.92 8.01
CA VAL A 475 4.97 7.46 8.33
C VAL A 475 5.14 8.59 9.35
N PRO A 476 4.77 9.83 9.01
CA PRO A 476 4.83 10.95 9.93
C PRO A 476 3.97 10.72 11.19
N ALA A 477 4.46 11.18 12.33
CA ALA A 477 3.76 11.02 13.61
C ALA A 477 3.86 12.25 14.51
N LEU A 478 3.09 12.24 15.61
CA LEU A 478 3.20 13.27 16.64
C LEU A 478 4.42 12.98 17.51
N SER A 479 5.30 13.97 17.66
CA SER A 479 6.37 13.93 18.65
C SER A 479 5.86 14.40 20.02
N SER A 480 6.54 13.98 21.09
CA SER A 480 6.34 14.54 22.42
C SER A 480 6.61 16.05 22.45
N PHE A 481 7.39 16.58 21.50
CA PHE A 481 7.54 18.01 21.27
C PHE A 481 6.19 18.70 20.99
N ASN A 482 5.37 18.15 20.10
CA ASN A 482 4.07 18.74 19.74
C ASN A 482 3.12 18.78 20.95
N VAL A 483 3.06 17.68 21.70
CA VAL A 483 2.21 17.60 22.90
C VAL A 483 2.73 18.50 24.00
N ALA A 484 4.05 18.55 24.22
CA ALA A 484 4.65 19.45 25.19
C ALA A 484 4.33 20.92 24.89
N ASN A 485 4.35 21.34 23.62
CA ASN A 485 3.97 22.70 23.23
C ASN A 485 2.50 22.98 23.55
N ALA A 486 1.62 22.02 23.28
CA ALA A 486 0.21 22.09 23.67
C ALA A 486 0.05 22.16 25.19
N MET A 487 0.87 21.47 25.99
CA MET A 487 0.84 21.60 27.46
C MET A 487 1.35 22.98 27.93
N ILE A 488 2.37 23.53 27.27
CA ILE A 488 2.95 24.84 27.58
C ILE A 488 1.97 25.98 27.21
N GLN A 489 1.05 25.81 26.26
CA GLN A 489 0.02 26.83 25.94
C GLN A 489 0.63 28.23 25.64
N ARG A 490 1.78 28.24 24.97
CA ARG A 490 2.52 29.43 24.56
C ARG A 490 3.05 29.24 23.15
N ASP A 491 3.20 30.34 22.42
CA ASP A 491 3.91 30.31 21.15
C ASP A 491 5.42 30.18 21.41
N ILE A 492 5.91 28.95 21.45
CA ILE A 492 7.33 28.67 21.64
C ILE A 492 8.20 29.17 20.47
N GLY A 493 7.60 29.45 19.31
CA GLY A 493 8.25 29.89 18.08
C GLY A 493 8.21 31.40 17.85
N ALA A 494 7.59 32.16 18.76
CA ALA A 494 7.56 33.62 18.76
C ALA A 494 8.95 34.27 18.60
N GLY A 495 10.01 33.53 18.93
CA GLY A 495 11.43 33.83 18.70
C GLY A 495 11.81 34.16 17.26
N GLY A 496 11.07 33.60 16.30
CA GLY A 496 11.53 33.41 14.93
C GLY A 496 12.23 32.05 14.72
N SER A 497 12.68 31.40 15.80
CA SER A 497 13.17 30.02 15.73
C SER A 497 12.98 29.23 17.03
N ILE A 498 13.05 27.90 16.90
CA ILE A 498 13.07 26.93 17.99
C ILE A 498 14.23 25.99 17.71
N VAL A 499 15.09 25.77 18.70
CA VAL A 499 16.20 24.81 18.59
C VAL A 499 15.85 23.54 19.32
N ILE A 500 15.63 22.46 18.57
CA ILE A 500 15.44 21.11 19.10
C ILE A 500 16.82 20.45 19.24
N THR A 501 17.14 19.97 20.45
CA THR A 501 18.44 19.37 20.74
C THR A 501 18.34 18.26 21.79
N MET A 502 19.48 17.66 22.11
CA MET A 502 19.67 16.70 23.21
C MET A 502 21.02 16.97 23.89
N PRO A 503 21.28 16.43 25.10
CA PRO A 503 22.52 16.72 25.84
C PRO A 503 23.81 16.53 25.06
N SER A 504 23.92 15.50 24.20
CA SER A 504 25.12 15.28 23.38
C SER A 504 25.35 16.42 22.39
N GLY A 505 24.31 16.90 21.71
CA GLY A 505 24.41 18.02 20.77
C GLY A 505 24.89 19.32 21.45
N LEU A 506 24.41 19.59 22.67
CA LEU A 506 24.89 20.72 23.49
C LEU A 506 26.31 20.50 24.02
N LYS A 507 26.71 19.26 24.25
CA LYS A 507 28.07 18.92 24.70
C LYS A 507 29.09 19.09 23.59
N GLU A 508 28.74 18.65 22.38
CA GLU A 508 29.59 18.64 21.18
C GLU A 508 29.66 19.99 20.47
N ASN A 509 28.62 20.83 20.58
CA ASN A 509 28.59 22.16 19.94
C ASN A 509 28.28 23.30 20.95
N PRO A 510 29.30 23.78 21.69
CA PRO A 510 29.12 24.88 22.64
C PRO A 510 28.66 26.20 22.01
N GLN A 511 29.02 26.45 20.74
CA GLN A 511 28.69 27.69 20.03
C GLN A 511 27.19 27.81 19.74
N LEU A 512 26.50 26.67 19.59
CA LEU A 512 25.05 26.63 19.46
C LEU A 512 24.37 27.32 20.64
N LEU A 513 24.82 27.02 21.87
CA LEU A 513 24.18 27.54 23.08
C LEU A 513 24.32 29.06 23.20
N GLU A 514 25.49 29.59 22.85
CA GLU A 514 25.75 31.03 22.79
C GLU A 514 24.86 31.72 21.76
N ALA A 515 24.74 31.15 20.56
CA ALA A 515 23.93 31.70 19.49
C ALA A 515 22.44 31.78 19.90
N VAL A 516 21.89 30.67 20.42
CA VAL A 516 20.50 30.57 20.89
C VAL A 516 20.21 31.54 22.03
N ALA A 517 21.16 31.68 22.98
CA ALA A 517 21.01 32.62 24.07
C ALA A 517 20.98 34.08 23.57
N LYS A 518 21.85 34.41 22.62
CA LYS A 518 21.98 35.76 22.07
C LYS A 518 20.76 36.19 21.24
N SER A 519 20.17 35.27 20.48
CA SER A 519 18.94 35.53 19.72
C SER A 519 17.67 35.50 20.60
N GLY A 520 17.75 34.89 21.78
CA GLY A 520 16.60 34.70 22.66
C GLY A 520 15.63 33.65 22.13
N ASP A 521 16.15 32.70 21.34
CA ASP A 521 15.39 31.58 20.78
C ASP A 521 14.99 30.57 21.87
N THR A 522 13.90 29.85 21.65
CA THR A 522 13.49 28.78 22.56
C THR A 522 14.32 27.53 22.32
N LEU A 523 14.97 27.02 23.37
CA LEU A 523 15.68 25.74 23.35
C LEU A 523 14.77 24.63 23.87
N ALA A 524 14.54 23.59 23.08
CA ALA A 524 13.80 22.38 23.44
C ALA A 524 14.76 21.18 23.53
N ILE A 525 14.99 20.66 24.73
CA ILE A 525 15.98 19.63 25.03
C ILE A 525 15.25 18.30 25.29
N PHE A 526 15.46 17.34 24.40
CA PHE A 526 15.05 15.94 24.56
C PHE A 526 16.06 15.17 25.41
N MET A 527 15.58 14.15 26.14
CA MET A 527 16.43 13.20 26.88
C MET A 527 17.41 13.91 27.85
N GLY A 528 17.00 15.05 28.41
CA GLY A 528 17.89 15.93 29.18
C GLY A 528 17.70 15.90 30.70
N LEU A 529 16.69 15.20 31.22
CA LEU A 529 16.30 15.29 32.64
C LEU A 529 17.45 14.94 33.60
N LYS A 530 18.27 13.91 33.30
CA LYS A 530 19.39 13.49 34.17
C LYS A 530 20.61 14.38 33.98
N GLU A 531 20.88 14.76 32.73
CA GLU A 531 22.07 15.50 32.31
C GLU A 531 21.93 17.00 32.54
N PHE A 532 20.73 17.50 32.87
CA PHE A 532 20.50 18.93 33.05
C PHE A 532 21.41 19.55 34.11
N GLN A 533 21.66 18.83 35.23
CA GLN A 533 22.59 19.29 36.26
C GLN A 533 24.01 19.45 35.72
N GLU A 534 24.48 18.52 34.88
CA GLU A 534 25.81 18.59 34.25
C GLU A 534 25.89 19.72 33.22
N LEU A 535 24.78 20.05 32.58
CA LEU A 535 24.69 21.12 31.60
C LEU A 535 24.54 22.51 32.23
N LYS A 536 24.08 22.61 33.49
CA LYS A 536 23.83 23.89 34.16
C LYS A 536 25.02 24.87 34.09
N PRO A 537 26.28 24.48 34.34
CA PRO A 537 27.41 25.40 34.21
C PRO A 537 27.58 25.98 32.80
N LYS A 538 27.14 25.27 31.75
CA LYS A 538 27.14 25.78 30.38
C LYS A 538 26.01 26.78 30.16
N PHE A 539 24.83 26.51 30.72
CA PHE A 539 23.69 27.42 30.66
C PHE A 539 23.99 28.74 31.40
N ASP A 540 24.55 28.65 32.61
CA ASP A 540 24.91 29.80 33.46
C ASP A 540 25.90 30.77 32.78
N ARG A 541 26.61 30.32 31.75
CA ARG A 541 27.56 31.15 31.00
C ARG A 541 26.86 32.14 30.04
N TYR A 542 25.64 31.83 29.61
CA TYR A 542 24.94 32.57 28.57
C TYR A 542 23.51 33.00 28.95
N TYR A 543 22.92 32.38 29.97
CA TYR A 543 21.55 32.65 30.43
C TYR A 543 21.56 33.22 31.85
N ALA A 544 20.63 34.15 32.13
CA ALA A 544 20.41 34.66 33.47
C ALA A 544 19.75 33.58 34.37
N ALA A 545 19.98 33.66 35.68
CA ALA A 545 19.47 32.70 36.66
C ALA A 545 17.93 32.58 36.67
N ASP A 546 17.25 33.70 36.40
CA ASP A 546 15.79 33.81 36.30
C ASP A 546 15.22 33.43 34.92
N THR A 547 16.07 32.97 33.98
CA THR A 547 15.63 32.53 32.65
C THR A 547 14.52 31.49 32.80
N PRO A 548 13.35 31.69 32.17
CA PRO A 548 12.24 30.74 32.26
C PRO A 548 12.61 29.35 31.76
N VAL A 549 12.19 28.34 32.51
CA VAL A 549 12.31 26.93 32.16
C VAL A 549 10.96 26.25 32.34
N ALA A 550 10.55 25.45 31.37
CA ALA A 550 9.40 24.56 31.47
C ALA A 550 9.87 23.10 31.40
N LEU A 551 9.63 22.35 32.47
CA LEU A 551 9.89 20.91 32.55
C LEU A 551 8.56 20.19 32.25
N VAL A 552 8.52 19.49 31.13
CA VAL A 552 7.34 18.73 30.70
C VAL A 552 7.63 17.26 30.88
N PHE A 553 6.84 16.59 31.73
CA PHE A 553 6.96 15.17 32.02
C PHE A 553 5.83 14.40 31.35
N SER A 554 6.16 13.20 30.84
CA SER A 554 5.21 12.23 30.29
C SER A 554 4.23 12.80 29.25
N ALA A 555 4.68 13.75 28.42
CA ALA A 555 3.83 14.42 27.44
C ALA A 555 3.11 13.41 26.53
N GLY A 556 1.78 13.48 26.49
CA GLY A 556 0.91 12.58 25.74
C GLY A 556 0.56 11.27 26.45
N VAL A 557 0.78 11.17 27.77
CA VAL A 557 0.35 10.01 28.58
C VAL A 557 -0.63 10.46 29.67
N ALA A 558 -1.92 10.38 29.37
CA ALA A 558 -3.01 10.87 30.21
C ALA A 558 -2.90 10.35 31.64
N GLY A 559 -3.12 11.24 32.60
CA GLY A 559 -3.02 10.96 34.03
C GLY A 559 -1.61 10.99 34.60
N SER A 560 -0.56 11.02 33.77
CA SER A 560 0.84 11.16 34.21
C SER A 560 1.54 12.42 33.69
N GLU A 561 0.94 13.09 32.71
CA GLU A 561 1.39 14.37 32.19
C GLU A 561 1.54 15.43 33.29
N ARG A 562 2.66 16.14 33.30
CA ARG A 562 2.87 17.25 34.23
C ARG A 562 3.76 18.33 33.63
N LEU A 563 3.40 19.58 33.86
CA LEU A 563 4.18 20.75 33.50
C LEU A 563 4.63 21.48 34.76
N VAL A 564 5.94 21.63 34.94
CA VAL A 564 6.53 22.49 35.98
C VAL A 564 7.13 23.71 35.31
N ARG A 565 6.60 24.89 35.64
CA ARG A 565 7.19 26.19 35.24
C ARG A 565 8.12 26.66 36.35
N THR A 566 9.36 26.94 36.00
CA THR A 566 10.42 27.29 36.93
C THR A 566 11.44 28.21 36.24
N THR A 567 12.58 28.43 36.87
CA THR A 567 13.72 29.18 36.34
C THR A 567 14.94 28.28 36.20
N LEU A 568 15.96 28.73 35.45
CA LEU A 568 17.23 28.01 35.32
C LEU A 568 17.89 27.72 36.69
N GLU A 569 17.81 28.66 37.63
CA GLU A 569 18.33 28.49 38.98
C GLU A 569 17.65 27.34 39.74
N GLN A 570 16.32 27.27 39.66
CA GLN A 570 15.49 26.33 40.42
C GLN A 570 15.35 24.96 39.75
N ALA A 571 15.48 24.89 38.43
CA ALA A 571 15.23 23.68 37.64
C ALA A 571 16.02 22.45 38.10
N VAL A 572 17.27 22.61 38.56
CA VAL A 572 18.07 21.48 39.10
C VAL A 572 17.46 20.93 40.39
N GLY A 573 16.93 21.79 41.27
CA GLY A 573 16.25 21.37 42.49
C GLY A 573 14.97 20.60 42.17
N GLU A 574 14.14 21.15 41.28
CA GLU A 574 12.91 20.52 40.80
C GLU A 574 13.19 19.13 40.19
N LEU A 575 14.15 19.06 39.25
CA LEU A 575 14.53 17.80 38.62
C LEU A 575 15.12 16.78 39.58
N LYS A 576 15.81 17.20 40.65
CA LYS A 576 16.31 16.28 41.69
C LYS A 576 15.17 15.69 42.52
N ALA A 577 14.22 16.53 42.93
CA ALA A 577 13.06 16.13 43.74
C ALA A 577 12.07 15.25 42.97
N ASP A 578 12.05 15.37 41.64
CA ASP A 578 11.13 14.62 40.79
C ASP A 578 11.35 13.10 40.81
N ARG A 579 10.30 12.32 40.61
CA ARG A 579 10.42 10.85 40.47
C ARG A 579 10.68 10.43 39.03
N GLU A 580 10.19 11.19 38.06
CA GLU A 580 10.41 10.92 36.64
C GLU A 580 11.81 11.42 36.23
N LYS A 581 12.61 10.53 35.66
CA LYS A 581 14.02 10.79 35.29
C LYS A 581 14.32 10.51 33.82
N PHE A 582 13.35 10.07 33.04
CA PHE A 582 13.53 9.64 31.66
C PHE A 582 12.54 10.29 30.71
N LEU A 583 11.24 10.19 31.00
CA LEU A 583 10.18 10.71 30.14
C LEU A 583 9.95 12.21 30.38
N GLY A 584 10.76 13.05 29.74
CA GLY A 584 10.48 14.48 29.73
C GLY A 584 11.28 15.32 28.74
N LEU A 585 10.76 16.51 28.51
CA LEU A 585 11.31 17.55 27.66
C LEU A 585 11.55 18.80 28.49
N ILE A 586 12.65 19.48 28.22
CA ILE A 586 13.00 20.73 28.90
C ILE A 586 12.96 21.85 27.89
N TYR A 587 12.16 22.87 28.15
CA TYR A 587 12.15 24.10 27.37
C TYR A 587 12.84 25.20 28.17
N MET A 588 13.71 25.97 27.54
CA MET A 588 14.38 27.12 28.15
C MET A 588 14.40 28.31 27.20
N GLY A 589 14.13 29.51 27.72
CA GLY A 589 14.20 30.75 26.95
C GLY A 589 13.31 31.86 27.50
N ALA A 590 13.70 33.12 27.25
CA ALA A 590 13.03 34.31 27.79
C ALA A 590 11.55 34.41 27.38
N ARG A 591 11.18 33.90 26.20
CA ARG A 591 9.83 34.03 25.63
C ARG A 591 8.83 32.97 26.13
N LEU A 592 9.26 31.98 26.93
CA LEU A 592 8.36 30.92 27.43
C LEU A 592 7.24 31.41 28.35
N ASN A 593 7.37 32.62 28.91
CA ASN A 593 6.34 33.25 29.73
C ASN A 593 5.45 34.23 28.95
N GLN A 594 5.84 34.65 27.75
CA GLN A 594 5.12 35.64 26.95
C GLN A 594 3.85 35.06 26.33
N ARG A 595 2.73 35.77 26.43
CA ARG A 595 1.51 35.38 25.71
C ARG A 595 1.69 35.67 24.21
N SER A 596 1.00 34.94 23.34
CA SER A 596 1.08 35.16 21.88
C SER A 596 0.77 36.61 21.45
N SER A 597 -0.04 37.34 22.21
CA SER A 597 -0.34 38.76 21.98
C SER A 597 0.83 39.70 22.30
N GLU A 598 1.83 39.24 23.06
CA GLU A 598 3.00 40.01 23.51
C GLU A 598 4.24 39.75 22.63
N CYS A 599 4.10 38.86 21.63
CA CYS A 599 5.18 38.43 20.74
C CYS A 599 5.22 39.19 19.41
N GLN A 600 4.36 40.21 19.22
CA GLN A 600 4.33 41.08 18.03
C GLN A 600 5.35 42.20 18.08
#